data_AF-A0A7X5VK77-F1
#
_entry.id   AF-A0A7X5VK77-F1
#
_cell.length_a   1.000
_cell.length_b   1.000
_cell.length_c   1.000
_cell.angle_alpha   90.00
_cell.angle_beta   90.00
_cell.angle_gamma   90.00
#
_symmetry.space_group_name_H-M   'P 1'
#
loop_
_entity.id
_entity.type
_entity.pdbx_description
1 polymer ?
#
loop_
_entity_poly.entity_id
_entity_poly.type
_entity_poly.pdbx_seq_one_letter_code
_entity_poly.pdbx_strand_id
1 'polypeptide(L)'
;MASETGLDHVGFVKGSVWGDYDNDGRLDLFLSRIGATNLLFHNDGPGDHGWSFSEVGERAGVTQPVKSFPTWFFDYDNDGWLDLVVATFAEFDGSALHQVAADYLGLPVDSERSKLFRNRGDGTFEDVSERAGFDRVLLAMGANFGDIDNDGWLDVYLGTGEPALGTLVPNVLLRNDEGRGFVDVTASAGMGNLQKGHGIAFGDVDNDGDQDVYAVMGGAYSGDVYQNILFENPSNAHWITLRLVGTESNRSGIGSRIKVVVRTTNGRTREIHRVVGTGGSFGSSSLQAEIGLGRAERIESIAVSWPASGRTDTVEGPPMDTVIRVTEGRAGFEVVTSPPVPLGHGHRGNEAHP
;
A
#
# COMPACT_ATOMS: atom_id res chain seq x y z
N MET A 1 -0.71 -9.67 30.63
CA MET A 1 -1.22 -9.68 29.24
C MET A 1 -0.16 -9.21 28.27
N ALA A 2 0.14 -7.90 28.10
CA ALA A 2 1.13 -7.46 27.09
C ALA A 2 2.55 -8.04 27.30
N SER A 3 3.03 -8.11 28.54
CA SER A 3 4.34 -8.69 28.87
C SER A 3 4.38 -10.22 28.72
N GLU A 4 3.23 -10.88 28.84
CA GLU A 4 3.12 -12.33 28.68
C GLU A 4 3.12 -12.73 27.20
N THR A 5 2.80 -11.80 26.30
CA THR A 5 2.78 -11.99 24.85
C THR A 5 4.00 -11.38 24.14
N GLY A 6 4.95 -10.79 24.88
CA GLY A 6 6.14 -10.13 24.31
C GLY A 6 5.87 -8.75 23.66
N LEU A 7 4.73 -8.13 23.95
CA LEU A 7 4.28 -6.86 23.34
C LEU A 7 4.23 -5.69 24.35
N ASP A 8 5.05 -5.71 25.40
CA ASP A 8 5.08 -4.69 26.46
C ASP A 8 6.03 -3.51 26.19
N HIS A 9 6.35 -3.27 24.92
CA HIS A 9 7.23 -2.18 24.51
C HIS A 9 6.50 -0.82 24.54
N VAL A 10 7.02 0.11 25.35
CA VAL A 10 6.49 1.48 25.44
C VAL A 10 7.33 2.41 24.56
N GLY A 11 6.66 3.23 23.74
CA GLY A 11 7.31 4.23 22.91
C GLY A 11 6.29 5.12 22.20
N PHE A 12 6.76 6.14 21.50
CA PHE A 12 5.89 7.00 20.70
C PHE A 12 5.63 6.36 19.33
N VAL A 13 4.69 5.40 19.31
CA VAL A 13 4.28 4.70 18.09
C VAL A 13 3.45 5.64 17.22
N LYS A 14 3.81 5.76 15.94
CA LYS A 14 3.12 6.61 14.97
C LYS A 14 2.37 5.82 13.92
N GLY A 15 2.84 4.61 13.61
CA GLY A 15 2.21 3.68 12.69
C GLY A 15 2.39 2.25 13.16
N SER A 16 1.42 1.42 12.79
CA SER A 16 1.43 -0.02 13.01
C SER A 16 0.90 -0.70 11.76
N VAL A 17 1.55 -1.77 11.32
CA VAL A 17 1.07 -2.57 10.19
C VAL A 17 1.25 -4.05 10.51
N TRP A 18 0.25 -4.83 10.10
CA TRP A 18 0.27 -6.30 10.18
C TRP A 18 0.56 -6.89 8.81
N GLY A 19 1.42 -7.90 8.75
CA GLY A 19 1.75 -8.63 7.53
C GLY A 19 2.46 -9.94 7.84
N ASP A 20 2.16 -10.99 7.08
CA ASP A 20 2.88 -12.26 7.11
C ASP A 20 4.15 -12.11 6.24
N TYR A 21 5.23 -11.63 6.86
CA TYR A 21 6.45 -11.27 6.11
C TYR A 21 7.33 -12.48 5.82
N ASP A 22 7.19 -13.58 6.58
CA ASP A 22 7.97 -14.80 6.39
C ASP A 22 7.17 -15.96 5.76
N ASN A 23 5.94 -15.68 5.32
CA ASN A 23 5.04 -16.59 4.63
C ASN A 23 4.69 -17.84 5.43
N ASP A 24 4.64 -17.73 6.76
CA ASP A 24 4.34 -18.84 7.66
C ASP A 24 2.85 -18.99 8.00
N GLY A 25 2.00 -18.11 7.45
CA GLY A 25 0.55 -18.08 7.64
C GLY A 25 0.10 -17.34 8.90
N ARG A 26 1.02 -16.75 9.67
CA ARG A 26 0.72 -15.93 10.84
C ARG A 26 1.08 -14.48 10.54
N LEU A 27 0.24 -13.56 11.02
CA LEU A 27 0.52 -12.14 10.85
C LEU A 27 1.54 -11.67 11.89
N ASP A 28 2.58 -11.01 11.43
CA ASP A 28 3.59 -10.31 12.22
C ASP A 28 3.25 -8.81 12.32
N LEU A 29 3.86 -8.12 13.28
CA LEU A 29 3.55 -6.72 13.58
C LEU A 29 4.80 -5.84 13.45
N PHE A 30 4.75 -4.85 12.57
CA PHE A 30 5.75 -3.79 12.52
C PHE A 30 5.21 -2.50 13.16
N LEU A 31 6.03 -1.85 13.99
CA LEU A 31 5.71 -0.59 14.65
C LEU A 31 6.73 0.49 14.27
N SER A 32 6.25 1.57 13.66
CA SER A 32 7.05 2.78 13.45
C SER A 32 7.02 3.64 14.72
N ARG A 33 8.20 4.09 15.16
CA ARG A 33 8.37 4.87 16.38
C ARG A 33 9.15 6.14 16.10
N ILE A 34 8.51 7.30 16.28
CA ILE A 34 9.20 8.57 16.09
C ILE A 34 10.16 8.83 17.25
N GLY A 35 11.42 9.10 16.93
CA GLY A 35 12.48 9.36 17.90
C GLY A 35 13.09 8.11 18.55
N ALA A 36 12.75 6.91 18.08
CA ALA A 36 13.36 5.65 18.50
C ALA A 36 13.54 4.70 17.30
N THR A 37 14.28 3.60 17.46
CA THR A 37 14.34 2.57 16.41
C THR A 37 12.95 2.01 16.11
N ASN A 38 12.66 1.48 14.93
CA ASN A 38 11.42 0.73 14.71
C ASN A 38 11.49 -0.67 15.32
N LEU A 39 10.35 -1.34 15.47
CA LEU A 39 10.25 -2.70 15.98
C LEU A 39 9.54 -3.60 14.97
N LEU A 40 10.04 -4.83 14.82
CA LEU A 40 9.34 -5.89 14.10
C LEU A 40 9.12 -7.04 15.08
N PHE A 41 7.87 -7.45 15.26
CA PHE A 41 7.49 -8.56 16.12
C PHE A 41 7.09 -9.76 15.26
N HIS A 42 7.91 -10.81 15.28
CA HIS A 42 7.57 -12.08 14.68
C HIS A 42 6.53 -12.81 15.53
N ASN A 43 5.51 -13.39 14.90
CA ASN A 43 4.49 -14.17 15.57
C ASN A 43 4.94 -15.62 15.75
N ASP A 44 5.40 -15.95 16.94
CA ASP A 44 5.88 -17.30 17.29
C ASP A 44 4.74 -18.34 17.35
N GLY A 45 3.48 -17.91 17.26
CA GLY A 45 2.30 -18.76 17.36
C GLY A 45 1.76 -18.90 18.79
N PRO A 46 0.94 -19.93 19.05
CA PRO A 46 0.40 -20.19 20.38
C PRO A 46 1.51 -20.60 21.37
N GLY A 47 1.59 -19.88 22.49
CA GLY A 47 2.38 -20.19 23.67
C GLY A 47 1.53 -20.38 24.94
N ASP A 48 2.18 -20.44 26.10
CA ASP A 48 1.56 -20.77 27.40
C ASP A 48 0.44 -19.81 27.84
N HIS A 49 0.45 -18.58 27.33
CA HIS A 49 -0.47 -17.51 27.72
C HIS A 49 -1.28 -16.91 26.56
N GLY A 50 -1.42 -17.66 25.46
CA GLY A 50 -2.05 -17.20 24.22
C GLY A 50 -1.02 -17.03 23.12
N TRP A 51 -1.18 -16.05 22.23
CA TRP A 51 -0.20 -15.79 21.17
C TRP A 51 1.10 -15.19 21.73
N SER A 52 2.25 -15.65 21.21
CA SER A 52 3.59 -15.18 21.58
C SER A 52 4.22 -14.42 20.43
N PHE A 53 4.97 -13.36 20.77
CA PHE A 53 5.71 -12.56 19.80
C PHE A 53 7.15 -12.34 20.25
N SER A 54 8.06 -12.35 19.29
CA SER A 54 9.48 -12.07 19.48
C SER A 54 9.86 -10.79 18.74
N GLU A 55 10.49 -9.83 19.43
CA GLU A 55 11.06 -8.65 18.77
C GLU A 55 12.32 -9.05 18.00
N VAL A 56 12.35 -8.73 16.70
CA VAL A 56 13.37 -9.19 15.75
C VAL A 56 13.88 -8.06 14.86
N GLY A 57 13.51 -6.79 15.10
CA GLY A 57 13.79 -5.67 14.20
C GLY A 57 15.26 -5.46 13.90
N GLU A 58 16.15 -5.61 14.89
CA GLU A 58 17.60 -5.52 14.68
C GLU A 58 18.12 -6.67 13.80
N ARG A 59 17.69 -7.90 14.09
CA ARG A 59 18.06 -9.10 13.32
C ARG A 59 17.53 -9.03 11.88
N ALA A 60 16.32 -8.53 11.70
CA ALA A 60 15.66 -8.39 10.40
C ALA A 60 16.22 -7.21 9.59
N GLY A 61 16.86 -6.23 10.24
CA GLY A 61 17.48 -5.08 9.57
C GLY A 61 16.53 -3.90 9.28
N VAL A 62 15.43 -3.77 10.04
CA VAL A 62 14.35 -2.80 9.78
C VAL A 62 14.18 -1.74 10.88
N THR A 63 15.23 -1.46 11.65
CA THR A 63 15.19 -0.54 12.80
C THR A 63 15.17 0.95 12.41
N GLN A 64 15.39 1.27 11.14
CA GLN A 64 15.44 2.63 10.59
C GLN A 64 14.21 2.91 9.72
N PRO A 65 13.88 4.18 9.43
CA PRO A 65 14.43 5.41 10.02
C PRO A 65 13.93 5.62 11.47
N VAL A 66 14.62 6.46 12.25
CA VAL A 66 14.25 6.83 13.62
C VAL A 66 13.18 7.93 13.63
N LYS A 67 13.15 8.79 12.62
CA LYS A 67 12.09 9.79 12.42
C LYS A 67 10.96 9.20 11.56
N SER A 68 10.49 8.01 11.92
CA SER A 68 9.50 7.27 11.15
C SER A 68 8.07 7.68 11.48
N PHE A 69 7.19 7.60 10.49
CA PHE A 69 5.75 7.75 10.68
C PHE A 69 4.96 6.73 9.86
N PRO A 70 4.46 7.00 8.64
CA PRO A 70 3.53 6.08 8.04
C PRO A 70 4.30 4.86 7.45
N THR A 71 3.79 3.64 7.66
CA THR A 71 4.45 2.37 7.32
C THR A 71 3.48 1.29 6.81
N TRP A 72 3.93 0.48 5.83
CA TRP A 72 3.16 -0.58 5.20
C TRP A 72 4.00 -1.80 4.81
N PHE A 73 3.35 -2.97 4.83
CA PHE A 73 3.77 -4.14 4.06
C PHE A 73 3.08 -4.19 2.71
N PHE A 74 3.82 -4.49 1.64
CA PHE A 74 3.34 -4.74 0.28
C PHE A 74 4.42 -5.44 -0.54
N ASP A 75 4.04 -6.11 -1.64
CA ASP A 75 5.00 -6.74 -2.56
C ASP A 75 5.24 -5.77 -3.73
N TYR A 76 6.36 -5.04 -3.70
CA TYR A 76 6.60 -3.98 -4.70
C TYR A 76 7.18 -4.54 -5.99
N ASP A 77 7.84 -5.70 -5.94
CA ASP A 77 8.53 -6.31 -7.08
C ASP A 77 7.89 -7.62 -7.58
N ASN A 78 6.69 -7.94 -7.10
CA ASN A 78 5.90 -9.13 -7.44
C ASN A 78 6.72 -10.44 -7.26
N ASP A 79 7.58 -10.51 -6.23
CA ASP A 79 8.37 -11.71 -5.95
C ASP A 79 7.68 -12.70 -4.99
N GLY A 80 6.50 -12.32 -4.49
CA GLY A 80 5.68 -13.12 -3.59
C GLY A 80 6.03 -12.94 -2.12
N TRP A 81 6.93 -12.02 -1.76
CA TRP A 81 7.26 -11.67 -0.38
C TRP A 81 6.78 -10.24 -0.06
N LEU A 82 6.34 -10.02 1.17
CA LEU A 82 5.97 -8.67 1.59
C LEU A 82 7.22 -7.88 1.94
N ASP A 83 7.45 -6.80 1.20
CA ASP A 83 8.41 -5.75 1.46
C ASP A 83 7.83 -4.72 2.44
N LEU A 84 8.70 -3.88 3.00
CA LEU A 84 8.31 -2.91 4.02
C LEU A 84 8.71 -1.50 3.61
N VAL A 85 7.75 -0.59 3.58
CA VAL A 85 8.00 0.85 3.45
C VAL A 85 7.84 1.55 4.80
N VAL A 86 8.76 2.46 5.09
CA VAL A 86 8.72 3.32 6.28
C VAL A 86 9.09 4.74 5.87
N ALA A 87 8.09 5.62 5.77
CA ALA A 87 8.34 7.00 5.40
C ALA A 87 8.83 7.83 6.60
N THR A 88 9.63 8.86 6.30
CA THR A 88 10.08 9.81 7.32
C THR A 88 9.12 10.96 7.51
N PHE A 89 9.02 11.39 8.75
CA PHE A 89 8.33 12.59 9.16
C PHE A 89 9.21 13.37 10.14
N ALA A 90 9.39 14.66 9.88
CA ALA A 90 10.25 15.52 10.68
C ALA A 90 9.44 16.31 11.71
N GLU A 91 10.00 17.40 12.22
CA GLU A 91 9.41 18.26 13.27
C GLU A 91 7.98 18.72 12.95
N PHE A 92 7.28 19.24 13.95
CA PHE A 92 5.89 19.72 13.81
C PHE A 92 5.79 21.26 13.70
N ASP A 93 6.93 21.95 13.64
CA ASP A 93 7.06 23.38 13.89
C ASP A 93 7.27 24.24 12.63
N GLY A 94 7.27 23.64 11.44
CA GLY A 94 7.49 24.34 10.17
C GLY A 94 8.94 24.35 9.71
N SER A 95 9.86 23.82 10.51
CA SER A 95 11.29 23.94 10.23
C SER A 95 11.77 23.01 9.12
N ALA A 96 10.99 21.98 8.73
CA ALA A 96 11.46 20.95 7.80
C ALA A 96 11.28 21.28 6.32
N LEU A 97 10.52 22.33 5.97
CA LEU A 97 10.25 22.68 4.57
C LEU A 97 11.53 22.90 3.73
N HIS A 98 12.55 23.53 4.30
CA HIS A 98 13.81 23.78 3.60
C HIS A 98 14.57 22.49 3.26
N GLN A 99 14.38 21.42 4.04
CA GLN A 99 15.01 20.12 3.81
C GLN A 99 14.36 19.40 2.63
N VAL A 100 13.03 19.48 2.52
CA VAL A 100 12.29 19.00 1.33
C VAL A 100 12.77 19.73 0.08
N ALA A 101 12.84 21.06 0.12
CA ALA A 101 13.31 21.85 -1.02
C ALA A 101 14.77 21.54 -1.40
N ALA A 102 15.65 21.38 -0.42
CA ALA A 102 17.04 20.99 -0.64
C ALA A 102 17.15 19.60 -1.31
N ASP A 103 16.33 18.63 -0.88
CA ASP A 103 16.28 17.29 -1.47
C ASP A 103 15.89 17.35 -2.95
N TYR A 104 14.81 18.05 -3.30
CA TYR A 104 14.37 18.23 -4.68
C TYR A 104 15.44 18.91 -5.57
N LEU A 105 16.27 19.77 -4.99
CA LEU A 105 17.35 20.47 -5.70
C LEU A 105 18.66 19.67 -5.74
N GLY A 106 18.71 18.46 -5.16
CA GLY A 106 19.93 17.67 -5.04
C GLY A 106 21.00 18.31 -4.16
N LEU A 107 20.59 19.16 -3.22
CA LEU A 107 21.47 19.79 -2.23
C LEU A 107 21.63 18.89 -1.00
N PRO A 108 22.69 19.07 -0.20
CA PRO A 108 22.83 18.36 1.08
C PRO A 108 21.63 18.59 2.00
N VAL A 109 21.18 17.52 2.64
CA VAL A 109 20.10 17.51 3.65
C VAL A 109 20.61 16.89 4.94
N ASP A 110 20.10 17.38 6.06
CA ASP A 110 20.40 16.85 7.40
C ASP A 110 19.27 15.95 7.92
N SER A 111 18.19 15.79 7.15
CA SER A 111 17.04 14.96 7.50
C SER A 111 17.23 13.50 7.11
N GLU A 112 16.65 12.60 7.91
CA GLU A 112 16.51 11.19 7.52
C GLU A 112 15.58 11.06 6.32
N ARG A 113 15.90 10.10 5.46
CA ARG A 113 15.16 9.78 4.24
C ARG A 113 14.30 8.55 4.45
N SER A 114 13.19 8.52 3.71
CA SER A 114 12.23 7.41 3.73
C SER A 114 12.89 6.12 3.27
N LYS A 115 12.44 4.99 3.83
CA LYS A 115 13.03 3.68 3.60
C LYS A 115 12.09 2.73 2.88
N LEU A 116 12.64 1.99 1.91
CA LEU A 116 12.05 0.80 1.32
C LEU A 116 12.99 -0.38 1.61
N PHE A 117 12.46 -1.37 2.31
CA PHE A 117 13.15 -2.57 2.72
C PHE A 117 12.61 -3.75 1.90
N ARG A 118 13.44 -4.29 1.01
CA ARG A 118 13.09 -5.47 0.22
C ARG A 118 13.28 -6.73 1.05
N ASN A 119 12.29 -7.59 1.09
CA ASN A 119 12.37 -8.86 1.80
C ASN A 119 13.30 -9.84 1.07
N ARG A 120 14.15 -10.56 1.81
CA ARG A 120 15.04 -11.58 1.23
C ARG A 120 14.46 -12.99 1.25
N GLY A 121 13.31 -13.19 1.90
CA GLY A 121 12.70 -14.50 2.10
C GLY A 121 13.41 -15.39 3.14
N ASP A 122 14.36 -14.82 3.89
CA ASP A 122 15.13 -15.52 4.94
C ASP A 122 14.89 -14.93 6.35
N GLY A 123 13.84 -14.12 6.50
CA GLY A 123 13.52 -13.38 7.71
C GLY A 123 14.29 -12.06 7.86
N THR A 124 15.09 -11.67 6.86
CA THR A 124 15.79 -10.38 6.83
C THR A 124 15.40 -9.53 5.64
N PHE A 125 15.71 -8.23 5.74
CA PHE A 125 15.45 -7.25 4.70
C PHE A 125 16.74 -6.59 4.21
N GLU A 126 16.71 -6.12 2.97
CA GLU A 126 17.70 -5.26 2.34
C GLU A 126 17.16 -3.83 2.23
N ASP A 127 17.91 -2.82 2.66
CA ASP A 127 17.58 -1.42 2.35
C ASP A 127 17.84 -1.17 0.86
N VAL A 128 16.77 -0.95 0.10
CA VAL A 128 16.82 -0.73 -1.35
C VAL A 128 16.43 0.69 -1.73
N SER A 129 16.31 1.58 -0.74
CA SER A 129 15.70 2.92 -0.89
C SER A 129 16.36 3.74 -1.99
N GLU A 130 17.69 3.77 -2.04
CA GLU A 130 18.45 4.54 -3.03
C GLU A 130 18.26 3.96 -4.44
N ARG A 131 18.45 2.65 -4.61
CA ARG A 131 18.32 1.99 -5.92
C ARG A 131 16.89 2.01 -6.45
N ALA A 132 15.90 1.97 -5.57
CA ALA A 132 14.49 2.03 -5.91
C ALA A 132 13.98 3.48 -6.07
N GLY A 133 14.79 4.51 -5.82
CA GLY A 133 14.36 5.91 -5.94
C GLY A 133 13.35 6.36 -4.88
N PHE A 134 13.29 5.65 -3.73
CA PHE A 134 12.40 5.93 -2.60
C PHE A 134 13.08 6.73 -1.47
N ASP A 135 14.42 6.84 -1.51
CA ASP A 135 15.24 7.57 -0.54
C ASP A 135 15.04 9.09 -0.62
N ARG A 136 13.92 9.59 -0.08
CA ARG A 136 13.47 10.99 -0.20
C ARG A 136 13.04 11.60 1.13
N VAL A 137 13.15 12.93 1.23
CA VAL A 137 12.63 13.73 2.35
C VAL A 137 11.24 14.25 1.98
N LEU A 138 10.19 13.58 2.47
CA LEU A 138 8.82 13.83 2.00
C LEU A 138 7.87 14.41 3.05
N LEU A 139 8.19 14.30 4.34
CA LEU A 139 7.28 14.67 5.43
C LEU A 139 5.93 13.96 5.30
N ALA A 140 5.96 12.65 5.06
CA ALA A 140 4.74 11.89 4.84
C ALA A 140 3.99 11.68 6.17
N MET A 141 2.69 11.96 6.18
CA MET A 141 1.78 11.69 7.30
C MET A 141 0.77 10.59 6.97
N GLY A 142 0.46 10.42 5.69
CA GLY A 142 -0.31 9.30 5.18
C GLY A 142 0.33 8.73 3.94
N ALA A 143 0.06 7.47 3.67
CA ALA A 143 0.41 6.82 2.42
C ALA A 143 -0.62 5.75 2.13
N ASN A 144 -0.66 5.31 0.89
CA ASN A 144 -1.22 4.02 0.56
C ASN A 144 -0.64 3.58 -0.79
N PHE A 145 -0.89 2.34 -1.17
CA PHE A 145 -0.49 1.80 -2.46
C PHE A 145 -1.68 1.25 -3.23
N GLY A 146 -1.55 1.22 -4.54
CA GLY A 146 -2.54 0.75 -5.51
C GLY A 146 -1.95 0.75 -6.91
N ASP A 147 -2.66 0.18 -7.86
CA ASP A 147 -2.22 -0.03 -9.25
C ASP A 147 -2.91 1.01 -10.14
N ILE A 148 -2.34 2.23 -10.21
CA ILE A 148 -3.06 3.40 -10.76
C ILE A 148 -3.24 3.32 -12.27
N ASP A 149 -2.42 2.54 -12.96
CA ASP A 149 -2.52 2.38 -14.41
C ASP A 149 -2.86 0.95 -14.84
N ASN A 150 -3.28 0.12 -13.88
CA ASN A 150 -3.64 -1.27 -14.05
C ASN A 150 -2.54 -2.10 -14.74
N ASP A 151 -1.26 -1.74 -14.56
CA ASP A 151 -0.14 -2.44 -15.17
C ASP A 151 0.28 -3.70 -14.40
N GLY A 152 -0.24 -3.92 -13.20
CA GLY A 152 0.05 -5.06 -12.33
C GLY A 152 1.11 -4.77 -11.26
N TRP A 153 1.65 -3.57 -11.19
CA TRP A 153 2.65 -3.13 -10.22
C TRP A 153 2.05 -2.10 -9.27
N LEU A 154 2.27 -2.27 -7.96
CA LEU A 154 1.71 -1.34 -6.98
C LEU A 154 2.54 -0.06 -6.92
N ASP A 155 1.88 1.05 -7.20
CA ASP A 155 2.34 2.43 -7.04
C ASP A 155 2.12 2.93 -5.61
N VAL A 156 2.69 4.08 -5.26
CA VAL A 156 2.57 4.67 -3.93
C VAL A 156 2.13 6.12 -4.03
N TYR A 157 1.05 6.48 -3.33
CA TYR A 157 0.66 7.87 -3.13
C TYR A 157 0.89 8.28 -1.67
N LEU A 158 1.53 9.44 -1.49
CA LEU A 158 2.00 9.95 -0.21
C LEU A 158 1.34 11.29 0.10
N GLY A 159 0.65 11.32 1.23
CA GLY A 159 0.08 12.51 1.84
C GLY A 159 1.17 13.18 2.65
N THR A 160 1.58 14.37 2.21
CA THR A 160 2.76 15.07 2.72
C THR A 160 2.40 16.36 3.45
N GLY A 161 3.37 16.90 4.17
CA GLY A 161 3.28 18.15 4.91
C GLY A 161 3.38 17.95 6.40
N GLU A 162 3.42 19.04 7.15
CA GLU A 162 3.42 19.03 8.62
C GLU A 162 2.32 19.98 9.13
N PRO A 163 1.98 19.98 10.44
CA PRO A 163 0.89 20.80 10.95
C PRO A 163 1.06 22.31 10.75
N ALA A 164 2.30 22.80 10.69
CA ALA A 164 2.58 24.21 10.52
C ALA A 164 1.94 24.77 9.24
N LEU A 165 1.18 25.87 9.38
CA LEU A 165 0.38 26.46 8.30
C LEU A 165 1.20 26.77 7.04
N GLY A 166 2.45 27.21 7.22
CA GLY A 166 3.35 27.63 6.13
C GLY A 166 4.01 26.49 5.37
N THR A 167 3.89 25.24 5.82
CA THR A 167 4.50 24.09 5.14
C THR A 167 3.59 23.61 4.02
N LEU A 168 3.86 24.12 2.81
CA LEU A 168 3.17 23.75 1.59
C LEU A 168 4.13 22.92 0.72
N VAL A 169 3.93 21.61 0.72
CA VAL A 169 4.68 20.64 -0.08
C VAL A 169 3.67 19.81 -0.89
N PRO A 170 4.01 19.42 -2.13
CA PRO A 170 3.11 18.61 -2.92
C PRO A 170 3.03 17.19 -2.33
N ASN A 171 1.80 16.67 -2.19
CA ASN A 171 1.61 15.23 -2.12
C ASN A 171 2.29 14.55 -3.31
N VAL A 172 2.81 13.34 -3.11
CA VAL A 172 3.70 12.69 -4.09
C VAL A 172 3.08 11.41 -4.59
N LEU A 173 2.98 11.26 -5.91
CA LEU A 173 2.65 10.00 -6.57
C LEU A 173 3.93 9.40 -7.19
N LEU A 174 4.28 8.22 -6.71
CA LEU A 174 5.40 7.42 -7.16
C LEU A 174 4.88 6.21 -7.94
N ARG A 175 5.07 6.22 -9.26
CA ARG A 175 4.71 5.09 -10.13
C ARG A 175 5.80 4.02 -10.10
N ASN A 176 5.43 2.76 -9.93
CA ASN A 176 6.34 1.64 -9.96
C ASN A 176 6.83 1.35 -11.40
N ASP A 177 8.13 1.12 -11.56
CA ASP A 177 8.77 0.77 -12.83
C ASP A 177 9.08 -0.73 -12.88
N GLU A 178 8.02 -1.53 -12.89
CA GLU A 178 8.09 -2.99 -12.99
C GLU A 178 9.02 -3.65 -11.96
N GLY A 179 8.94 -3.21 -10.70
CA GLY A 179 9.75 -3.74 -9.59
C GLY A 179 11.20 -3.25 -9.58
N ARG A 180 11.63 -2.44 -10.56
CA ARG A 180 12.99 -1.86 -10.58
C ARG A 180 13.15 -0.70 -9.62
N GLY A 181 12.06 0.00 -9.32
CA GLY A 181 12.03 1.19 -8.48
C GLY A 181 10.81 2.05 -8.78
N PHE A 182 10.87 3.31 -8.37
CA PHE A 182 9.78 4.25 -8.45
C PHE A 182 10.16 5.51 -9.21
N VAL A 183 9.24 6.00 -10.04
CA VAL A 183 9.34 7.24 -10.79
C VAL A 183 8.33 8.24 -10.23
N ASP A 184 8.78 9.45 -9.93
CA ASP A 184 7.89 10.53 -9.53
C ASP A 184 7.09 11.02 -10.75
N VAL A 185 5.79 10.77 -10.72
CA VAL A 185 4.83 11.18 -11.77
C VAL A 185 3.85 12.23 -11.26
N THR A 186 4.10 12.81 -10.08
CA THR A 186 3.22 13.74 -9.37
C THR A 186 2.71 14.87 -10.27
N ALA A 187 3.63 15.52 -11.00
CA ALA A 187 3.31 16.64 -11.87
C ALA A 187 2.52 16.21 -13.11
N SER A 188 2.91 15.09 -13.75
CA SER A 188 2.25 14.59 -14.96
C SER A 188 0.87 14.01 -14.68
N ALA A 189 0.65 13.44 -13.50
CA ALA A 189 -0.65 12.91 -13.06
C ALA A 189 -1.57 14.00 -12.49
N GLY A 190 -1.06 15.21 -12.23
CA GLY A 190 -1.85 16.28 -11.63
C GLY A 190 -2.23 16.03 -10.16
N MET A 191 -1.53 15.14 -9.47
CA MET A 191 -1.84 14.74 -8.09
C MET A 191 -0.99 15.48 -7.03
N GLY A 192 -0.21 16.48 -7.44
CA GLY A 192 0.64 17.29 -6.55
C GLY A 192 -0.10 18.36 -5.75
N ASN A 193 -1.11 17.98 -4.96
CA ASN A 193 -1.83 18.95 -4.13
C ASN A 193 -0.93 19.50 -3.01
N LEU A 194 -0.91 20.83 -2.83
CA LEU A 194 -0.08 21.52 -1.83
C LEU A 194 -0.70 21.57 -0.42
N GLN A 195 -1.96 21.15 -0.29
CA GLN A 195 -2.61 21.01 1.01
C GLN A 195 -2.14 19.73 1.67
N LYS A 196 -2.16 19.71 3.01
CA LYS A 196 -1.62 18.58 3.78
C LYS A 196 -2.48 17.34 3.54
N GLY A 197 -1.84 16.28 3.06
CA GLY A 197 -2.48 14.99 2.82
C GLY A 197 -2.39 14.07 4.04
N HIS A 198 -3.51 13.45 4.41
CA HIS A 198 -3.58 12.48 5.50
C HIS A 198 -4.03 11.12 4.98
N GLY A 199 -5.17 10.60 5.44
CA GLY A 199 -5.70 9.30 5.03
C GLY A 199 -5.82 9.20 3.51
N ILE A 200 -5.15 8.20 2.93
CA ILE A 200 -5.21 7.88 1.50
C ILE A 200 -5.89 6.53 1.31
N ALA A 201 -6.81 6.45 0.36
CA ALA A 201 -7.47 5.23 -0.02
C ALA A 201 -7.41 5.00 -1.53
N PHE A 202 -7.07 3.77 -1.92
CA PHE A 202 -7.23 3.28 -3.29
C PHE A 202 -8.46 2.38 -3.35
N GLY A 203 -9.25 2.54 -4.40
CA GLY A 203 -10.38 1.68 -4.67
C GLY A 203 -11.07 2.03 -5.99
N ASP A 204 -11.52 1.01 -6.71
CA ASP A 204 -12.45 1.13 -7.84
C ASP A 204 -13.83 1.58 -7.32
N VAL A 205 -14.03 2.90 -7.18
CA VAL A 205 -15.19 3.46 -6.47
C VAL A 205 -16.44 3.46 -7.36
N ASP A 206 -16.21 3.51 -8.65
CA ASP A 206 -17.24 3.66 -9.66
C ASP A 206 -17.50 2.34 -10.40
N ASN A 207 -16.74 1.27 -10.14
CA ASN A 207 -16.87 -0.06 -10.74
C ASN A 207 -16.60 -0.08 -12.25
N ASP A 208 -15.70 0.77 -12.75
CA ASP A 208 -15.26 0.76 -14.14
C ASP A 208 -13.99 -0.09 -14.38
N GLY A 209 -13.33 -0.49 -13.28
CA GLY A 209 -12.24 -1.44 -13.29
C GLY A 209 -10.85 -0.83 -13.11
N ASP A 210 -10.73 0.48 -12.90
CA ASP A 210 -9.50 1.08 -12.39
C ASP A 210 -9.64 1.67 -11.00
N GLN A 211 -8.51 1.75 -10.30
CA GLN A 211 -8.51 2.24 -8.94
C GLN A 211 -8.49 3.77 -8.94
N ASP A 212 -9.43 4.35 -8.19
CA ASP A 212 -9.43 5.77 -7.87
C ASP A 212 -8.68 6.03 -6.57
N VAL A 213 -8.30 7.31 -6.38
CA VAL A 213 -7.60 7.74 -5.17
C VAL A 213 -8.45 8.74 -4.40
N TYR A 214 -8.83 8.39 -3.18
CA TYR A 214 -9.44 9.32 -2.23
C TYR A 214 -8.41 9.79 -1.21
N ALA A 215 -8.24 11.11 -1.09
CA ALA A 215 -7.31 11.74 -0.18
C ALA A 215 -8.03 12.67 0.81
N VAL A 216 -7.81 12.45 2.09
CA VAL A 216 -8.23 13.37 3.15
C VAL A 216 -7.26 14.54 3.20
N MET A 217 -7.80 15.77 3.13
CA MET A 217 -7.02 16.98 3.01
C MET A 217 -7.30 17.96 4.14
N GLY A 218 -6.30 18.78 4.47
CA GLY A 218 -6.37 19.80 5.51
C GLY A 218 -5.45 19.46 6.69
N GLY A 219 -5.20 20.46 7.53
CA GLY A 219 -4.26 20.38 8.65
C GLY A 219 -4.92 20.26 10.03
N ALA A 220 -4.07 20.18 11.05
CA ALA A 220 -4.49 19.97 12.43
C ALA A 220 -5.18 21.19 13.08
N TYR A 221 -5.06 22.38 12.48
CA TYR A 221 -5.60 23.61 13.03
C TYR A 221 -6.97 23.94 12.45
N SER A 222 -7.86 24.52 13.26
CA SER A 222 -9.24 24.85 12.85
C SER A 222 -9.37 25.79 11.64
N GLY A 223 -8.29 26.49 11.27
CA GLY A 223 -8.23 27.35 10.08
C GLY A 223 -7.57 26.71 8.84
N ASP A 224 -7.06 25.48 8.96
CA ASP A 224 -6.34 24.75 7.91
C ASP A 224 -7.24 23.67 7.27
N VAL A 225 -8.56 23.89 7.24
CA VAL A 225 -9.51 22.92 6.68
C VAL A 225 -9.48 23.00 5.17
N TYR A 226 -9.46 21.83 4.51
CA TYR A 226 -9.56 21.74 3.06
C TYR A 226 -10.57 20.66 2.66
N GLN A 227 -11.02 20.68 1.41
CA GLN A 227 -11.93 19.65 0.89
C GLN A 227 -11.14 18.38 0.58
N ASN A 228 -11.65 17.23 1.01
CA ASN A 228 -11.13 15.95 0.57
C ASN A 228 -11.25 15.83 -0.95
N ILE A 229 -10.30 15.14 -1.56
CA ILE A 229 -10.19 15.03 -3.01
C ILE A 229 -10.40 13.58 -3.42
N LEU A 230 -11.20 13.38 -4.44
CA LEU A 230 -11.28 12.13 -5.19
C LEU A 230 -10.63 12.37 -6.54
N PHE A 231 -9.61 11.58 -6.86
CA PHE A 231 -9.03 11.49 -8.18
C PHE A 231 -9.69 10.32 -8.90
N GLU A 232 -10.60 10.64 -9.82
CA GLU A 232 -11.17 9.69 -10.78
C GLU A 232 -10.08 9.38 -11.81
N ASN A 233 -9.61 8.13 -11.81
CA ASN A 233 -8.57 7.71 -12.72
C ASN A 233 -9.18 7.20 -14.04
N PRO A 234 -8.47 7.34 -15.18
CA PRO A 234 -8.88 6.67 -16.41
C PRO A 234 -7.85 5.62 -16.84
N SER A 235 -8.25 4.35 -16.89
CA SER A 235 -7.43 3.28 -17.49
C SER A 235 -8.07 2.63 -18.72
N ASN A 236 -7.22 2.02 -19.55
CA ASN A 236 -7.64 1.14 -20.66
C ASN A 236 -6.92 -0.23 -20.58
N ALA A 237 -6.22 -0.51 -19.49
CA ALA A 237 -5.57 -1.80 -19.28
C ALA A 237 -6.57 -2.83 -18.75
N HIS A 238 -6.26 -4.10 -18.95
CA HIS A 238 -7.09 -5.19 -18.45
C HIS A 238 -7.00 -5.28 -16.92
N TRP A 239 -8.06 -5.77 -16.30
CA TRP A 239 -8.15 -5.88 -14.84
C TRP A 239 -8.91 -7.13 -14.40
N ILE A 240 -8.83 -7.46 -13.12
CA ILE A 240 -9.68 -8.46 -12.46
C ILE A 240 -9.88 -8.05 -11.00
N THR A 241 -11.12 -8.13 -10.53
CA THR A 241 -11.43 -7.86 -9.12
C THR A 241 -11.87 -9.15 -8.43
N LEU A 242 -11.21 -9.52 -7.34
CA LEU A 242 -11.54 -10.71 -6.56
C LEU A 242 -12.26 -10.34 -5.25
N ARG A 243 -13.47 -10.87 -5.10
CA ARG A 243 -14.23 -10.87 -3.84
C ARG A 243 -14.02 -12.22 -3.15
N LEU A 244 -13.14 -12.26 -2.17
CA LEU A 244 -12.88 -13.49 -1.41
C LEU A 244 -13.95 -13.70 -0.34
N VAL A 245 -14.34 -14.96 -0.13
CA VAL A 245 -15.24 -15.37 0.96
C VAL A 245 -14.63 -16.54 1.71
N GLY A 246 -14.06 -16.26 2.89
CA GLY A 246 -13.60 -17.28 3.81
C GLY A 246 -14.75 -18.09 4.42
N THR A 247 -14.51 -19.37 4.67
CA THR A 247 -15.44 -20.31 5.31
C THR A 247 -14.85 -20.93 6.58
N GLU A 248 -13.55 -21.21 6.57
CA GLU A 248 -12.74 -21.57 7.75
C GLU A 248 -11.88 -20.37 8.19
N SER A 249 -11.29 -19.68 7.21
CA SER A 249 -10.66 -18.37 7.37
C SER A 249 -11.72 -17.28 7.59
N ASN A 250 -11.29 -16.10 8.03
CA ASN A 250 -12.20 -14.98 8.27
C ASN A 250 -13.03 -14.66 7.01
N ARG A 251 -14.31 -14.30 7.19
CA ARG A 251 -15.27 -14.14 6.09
C ARG A 251 -14.80 -13.18 5.01
N SER A 252 -14.06 -12.14 5.40
CA SER A 252 -13.52 -11.10 4.50
C SER A 252 -12.27 -11.54 3.74
N GLY A 253 -11.72 -12.72 4.02
CA GLY A 253 -10.50 -13.22 3.37
C GLY A 253 -9.23 -12.47 3.75
N ILE A 254 -9.23 -11.65 4.81
CA ILE A 254 -8.05 -10.87 5.25
C ILE A 254 -6.88 -11.80 5.53
N GLY A 255 -5.69 -11.45 5.04
CA GLY A 255 -4.47 -12.26 5.12
C GLY A 255 -4.33 -13.30 4.01
N SER A 256 -5.33 -13.46 3.13
CA SER A 256 -5.21 -14.38 2.00
C SER A 256 -4.22 -13.85 0.97
N ARG A 257 -3.34 -14.73 0.49
CA ARG A 257 -2.36 -14.42 -0.56
C ARG A 257 -2.91 -14.86 -1.91
N ILE A 258 -2.85 -13.97 -2.89
CA ILE A 258 -3.36 -14.18 -4.24
C ILE A 258 -2.17 -14.17 -5.19
N LYS A 259 -2.06 -15.21 -6.02
CA LYS A 259 -1.12 -15.28 -7.14
C LYS A 259 -1.91 -15.38 -8.44
N VAL A 260 -1.80 -14.37 -9.29
CA VAL A 260 -2.39 -14.35 -10.63
C VAL A 260 -1.30 -14.64 -11.65
N VAL A 261 -1.50 -15.64 -12.48
CA VAL A 261 -0.62 -15.96 -13.60
C VAL A 261 -1.29 -15.52 -14.88
N VAL A 262 -0.69 -14.58 -15.61
CA VAL A 262 -1.20 -14.08 -16.90
C VAL A 262 -0.29 -14.45 -18.04
N ARG A 263 -0.87 -14.62 -19.24
CA ARG A 263 -0.10 -14.65 -20.49
C ARG A 263 -0.01 -13.24 -21.07
N THR A 264 1.20 -12.81 -21.38
CA THR A 264 1.48 -11.52 -22.01
C THR A 264 1.51 -11.63 -23.54
N THR A 265 1.38 -10.50 -24.23
CA THR A 265 1.37 -10.39 -25.71
C THR A 265 2.64 -10.88 -26.41
N ASN A 266 3.75 -11.03 -25.69
CA ASN A 266 4.99 -11.61 -26.22
C ASN A 266 5.05 -13.15 -26.04
N GLY A 267 3.97 -13.76 -25.55
CA GLY A 267 3.85 -15.19 -25.30
C GLY A 267 4.42 -15.68 -23.96
N ARG A 268 5.06 -14.82 -23.16
CA ARG A 268 5.60 -15.16 -21.82
C ARG A 268 4.52 -15.07 -20.75
N THR A 269 4.73 -15.77 -19.65
CA THR A 269 3.91 -15.65 -18.44
C THR A 269 4.46 -14.59 -17.50
N ARG A 270 3.58 -13.92 -16.76
CA ARG A 270 3.91 -13.01 -15.66
C ARG A 270 3.10 -13.41 -14.43
N GLU A 271 3.71 -13.31 -13.26
CA GLU A 271 3.04 -13.52 -11.97
C GLU A 271 2.77 -12.15 -11.33
N ILE A 272 1.61 -12.02 -10.71
CA ILE A 272 1.19 -10.83 -9.97
C ILE A 272 0.72 -11.32 -8.61
N HIS A 273 1.26 -10.73 -7.54
CA HIS A 273 0.98 -11.15 -6.17
C HIS A 273 0.24 -10.06 -5.41
N ARG A 274 -0.78 -10.43 -4.63
CA ARG A 274 -1.52 -9.51 -3.77
C ARG A 274 -1.83 -10.18 -2.44
N VAL A 275 -1.98 -9.38 -1.39
CA VAL A 275 -2.48 -9.83 -0.09
C VAL A 275 -3.74 -9.04 0.22
N VAL A 276 -4.81 -9.74 0.63
CA VAL A 276 -6.03 -9.07 1.06
C VAL A 276 -5.82 -8.46 2.44
N GLY A 277 -5.92 -7.14 2.51
CA GLY A 277 -5.81 -6.39 3.76
C GLY A 277 -6.37 -4.99 3.58
N THR A 278 -6.52 -4.27 4.68
CA THR A 278 -7.02 -2.89 4.66
C THR A 278 -5.89 -1.86 4.49
N GLY A 279 -4.64 -2.28 4.30
CA GLY A 279 -3.48 -1.40 4.29
C GLY A 279 -2.84 -1.20 5.68
N GLY A 280 -2.28 -0.02 5.92
CA GLY A 280 -1.41 0.33 7.04
C GLY A 280 -1.74 1.71 7.63
N SER A 281 -0.78 2.33 8.30
CA SER A 281 -1.05 3.50 9.16
C SER A 281 -1.44 4.76 8.40
N PHE A 282 -2.61 5.37 8.65
CA PHE A 282 -3.08 6.54 7.90
C PHE A 282 -3.33 6.24 6.39
N GLY A 283 -3.79 5.02 6.09
CA GLY A 283 -4.32 4.63 4.78
C GLY A 283 -5.39 3.54 4.94
N SER A 284 -6.19 3.32 3.88
CA SER A 284 -7.24 2.30 3.86
C SER A 284 -7.52 1.84 2.44
N SER A 285 -7.52 0.55 2.14
CA SER A 285 -7.90 0.04 0.81
C SER A 285 -9.16 -0.83 0.87
N SER A 286 -9.79 -0.99 -0.30
CA SER A 286 -10.85 -1.98 -0.54
C SER A 286 -10.40 -3.38 -0.08
N LEU A 287 -11.32 -4.14 0.52
CA LEU A 287 -11.10 -5.56 0.81
C LEU A 287 -11.24 -6.44 -0.43
N GLN A 288 -11.68 -5.86 -1.55
CA GLN A 288 -11.64 -6.52 -2.85
C GLN A 288 -10.20 -6.40 -3.37
N ALA A 289 -9.66 -7.49 -3.88
CA ALA A 289 -8.37 -7.42 -4.56
C ALA A 289 -8.62 -6.96 -6.00
N GLU A 290 -8.44 -5.66 -6.22
CA GLU A 290 -8.48 -5.02 -7.53
C GLU A 290 -7.06 -5.12 -8.12
N ILE A 291 -6.93 -5.83 -9.26
CA ILE A 291 -5.63 -6.22 -9.81
C ILE A 291 -5.55 -5.83 -11.28
N GLY A 292 -4.61 -4.95 -11.61
CA GLY A 292 -4.23 -4.64 -12.98
C GLY A 292 -3.54 -5.83 -13.65
N LEU A 293 -3.88 -6.06 -14.92
CA LEU A 293 -3.34 -7.14 -15.76
C LEU A 293 -2.54 -6.58 -16.93
N GLY A 294 -2.47 -5.26 -17.08
CA GLY A 294 -1.80 -4.56 -18.14
C GLY A 294 -2.36 -4.96 -19.51
N ARG A 295 -1.45 -5.36 -20.41
CA ARG A 295 -1.79 -5.87 -21.75
C ARG A 295 -1.78 -7.39 -21.81
N ALA A 296 -2.25 -8.07 -20.77
CA ALA A 296 -2.39 -9.52 -20.79
C ALA A 296 -3.32 -9.97 -21.93
N GLU A 297 -3.04 -11.12 -22.53
CA GLU A 297 -3.93 -11.78 -23.50
C GLU A 297 -5.02 -12.59 -22.79
N ARG A 298 -4.68 -13.16 -21.63
CA ARG A 298 -5.59 -13.93 -20.76
C ARG A 298 -4.96 -14.15 -19.39
N ILE A 299 -5.81 -14.44 -18.41
CA ILE A 299 -5.41 -15.07 -17.15
C ILE A 299 -5.27 -16.58 -17.40
N GLU A 300 -4.15 -17.17 -16.99
CA GLU A 300 -3.96 -18.62 -17.02
C GLU A 300 -4.55 -19.24 -15.77
N SER A 301 -4.19 -18.72 -14.60
CA SER A 301 -4.74 -19.18 -13.33
C SER A 301 -4.69 -18.11 -12.24
N ILE A 302 -5.52 -18.29 -11.22
CA ILE A 302 -5.51 -17.53 -9.97
C ILE A 302 -5.45 -18.55 -8.82
N ALA A 303 -4.42 -18.47 -7.99
CA ALA A 303 -4.31 -19.25 -6.77
C ALA A 303 -4.57 -18.34 -5.55
N VAL A 304 -5.45 -18.77 -4.65
CA VAL A 304 -5.77 -18.09 -3.38
C VAL A 304 -5.36 -18.99 -2.23
N SER A 305 -4.36 -18.57 -1.47
CA SER A 305 -3.90 -19.26 -0.25
C SER A 305 -4.55 -18.62 0.97
N TRP A 306 -5.27 -19.44 1.74
CA TRP A 306 -6.10 -19.00 2.86
C TRP A 306 -5.36 -19.17 4.19
N PRO A 307 -5.32 -18.14 5.05
CA PRO A 307 -4.41 -18.12 6.20
C PRO A 307 -4.79 -19.10 7.31
N ALA A 308 -6.08 -19.29 7.62
CA ALA A 308 -6.48 -20.12 8.76
C ALA A 308 -6.49 -21.61 8.43
N SER A 309 -6.89 -21.98 7.21
CA SER A 309 -6.97 -23.39 6.77
C SER A 309 -5.67 -23.91 6.16
N GLY A 310 -4.76 -23.03 5.74
CA GLY A 310 -3.55 -23.38 5.00
C GLY A 310 -3.82 -23.96 3.60
N ARG A 311 -5.08 -23.92 3.13
CA ARG A 311 -5.49 -24.39 1.82
C ARG A 311 -5.10 -23.38 0.74
N THR A 312 -4.82 -23.88 -0.46
CA THR A 312 -4.82 -23.09 -1.68
C THR A 312 -5.94 -23.55 -2.62
N ASP A 313 -6.86 -22.66 -2.97
CA ASP A 313 -7.85 -22.88 -4.02
C ASP A 313 -7.34 -22.28 -5.34
N THR A 314 -7.53 -22.98 -6.45
CA THR A 314 -7.07 -22.52 -7.77
C THR A 314 -8.25 -22.39 -8.74
N VAL A 315 -8.27 -21.28 -9.46
CA VAL A 315 -9.21 -20.96 -10.53
C VAL A 315 -8.45 -20.92 -11.85
N GLU A 316 -8.88 -21.71 -12.82
CA GLU A 316 -8.26 -21.80 -14.15
C GLU A 316 -9.00 -20.92 -15.16
N GLY A 317 -8.26 -20.14 -15.93
CA GLY A 317 -8.76 -19.36 -17.07
C GLY A 317 -9.99 -18.47 -16.82
N PRO A 318 -10.07 -17.67 -15.73
CA PRO A 318 -11.18 -16.75 -15.55
C PRO A 318 -11.17 -15.65 -16.62
N PRO A 319 -12.34 -15.09 -16.98
CA PRO A 319 -12.39 -13.93 -17.87
C PRO A 319 -11.71 -12.72 -17.22
N MET A 320 -11.06 -11.90 -18.04
CA MET A 320 -10.58 -10.56 -17.63
C MET A 320 -11.72 -9.55 -17.64
N ASP A 321 -11.46 -8.37 -17.10
CA ASP A 321 -12.37 -7.22 -17.10
C ASP A 321 -13.69 -7.54 -16.40
N THR A 322 -13.58 -8.21 -15.26
CA THR A 322 -14.73 -8.67 -14.49
C THR A 322 -14.47 -8.69 -13.00
N VAL A 323 -15.55 -8.77 -12.23
CA VAL A 323 -15.51 -9.08 -10.81
C VAL A 323 -15.84 -10.57 -10.64
N ILE A 324 -14.98 -11.31 -9.96
CA ILE A 324 -15.24 -12.70 -9.57
C ILE A 324 -15.33 -12.86 -8.06
N ARG A 325 -16.12 -13.83 -7.61
CA ARG A 325 -16.14 -14.31 -6.24
C ARG A 325 -15.48 -15.67 -6.15
N VAL A 326 -14.54 -15.81 -5.21
CA VAL A 326 -13.90 -17.08 -4.87
C VAL A 326 -14.24 -17.41 -3.42
N THR A 327 -14.80 -18.59 -3.19
CA THR A 327 -15.19 -19.05 -1.84
C THR A 327 -14.25 -20.16 -1.39
N GLU A 328 -13.67 -20.02 -0.19
CA GLU A 328 -12.75 -20.99 0.39
C GLU A 328 -13.36 -22.40 0.43
N GLY A 329 -12.64 -23.37 -0.15
CA GLY A 329 -13.02 -24.78 -0.22
C GLY A 329 -14.09 -25.11 -1.26
N ARG A 330 -14.52 -24.13 -2.07
CA ARG A 330 -15.45 -24.36 -3.18
C ARG A 330 -14.70 -24.27 -4.51
N ALA A 331 -14.83 -25.31 -5.33
CA ALA A 331 -14.22 -25.35 -6.64
C ALA A 331 -14.78 -24.25 -7.57
N GLY A 332 -13.89 -23.57 -8.31
CA GLY A 332 -14.23 -22.57 -9.31
C GLY A 332 -14.50 -21.18 -8.74
N PHE A 333 -15.25 -20.38 -9.50
CA PHE A 333 -15.59 -18.99 -9.17
C PHE A 333 -17.00 -18.64 -9.66
N GLU A 334 -17.54 -17.54 -9.16
CA GLU A 334 -18.78 -16.94 -9.64
C GLU A 334 -18.48 -15.56 -10.23
N VAL A 335 -18.94 -15.28 -11.45
CA VAL A 335 -18.91 -13.90 -11.98
C VAL A 335 -19.95 -13.08 -11.23
N VAL A 336 -19.54 -11.91 -10.74
CA VAL A 336 -20.37 -10.98 -10.00
C VAL A 336 -20.69 -9.78 -10.88
N THR A 337 -21.97 -9.48 -11.06
CA THR A 337 -22.39 -8.26 -11.75
C THR A 337 -22.08 -7.04 -10.88
N SER A 338 -21.18 -6.18 -11.35
CA SER A 338 -20.91 -4.85 -10.80
C SER A 338 -21.04 -3.86 -11.95
N PRO A 339 -22.21 -3.21 -12.13
CA PRO A 339 -22.37 -2.23 -13.19
C PRO A 339 -21.60 -0.94 -12.84
N PRO A 340 -20.94 -0.28 -13.81
CA PRO A 340 -20.32 1.02 -13.59
C PRO A 340 -21.32 2.05 -13.07
N VAL A 341 -20.84 2.93 -12.20
CA VAL A 341 -21.58 3.97 -11.50
C VAL A 341 -21.00 5.31 -11.95
N PRO A 342 -21.63 6.04 -12.87
CA PRO A 342 -21.06 7.28 -13.36
C PRO A 342 -20.88 8.28 -12.21
N LEU A 343 -19.65 8.71 -11.97
CA LEU A 343 -19.38 9.82 -11.09
C LEU A 343 -19.86 11.11 -11.76
N GLY A 344 -20.47 12.00 -10.98
CA GLY A 344 -21.02 13.23 -11.51
C GLY A 344 -19.91 14.06 -12.15
N HIS A 345 -20.00 14.32 -13.46
CA HIS A 345 -19.09 15.27 -14.11
C HIS A 345 -19.17 16.60 -13.36
N GLY A 346 -18.12 16.96 -12.63
CA GLY A 346 -18.00 18.29 -12.05
C GLY A 346 -18.28 19.30 -13.15
N HIS A 347 -19.15 20.28 -12.90
CA HIS A 347 -19.45 21.35 -13.83
C HIS A 347 -18.14 21.89 -14.42
N ARG A 348 -17.81 21.48 -15.66
CA ARG A 348 -16.81 22.18 -16.46
C ARG A 348 -17.47 23.50 -16.79
N GLY A 349 -17.22 24.52 -15.96
CA GLY A 349 -17.70 25.87 -16.15
C GLY A 349 -17.21 26.41 -17.49
N ASN A 350 -18.02 26.20 -18.53
CA ASN A 350 -17.91 26.85 -19.83
C ASN A 350 -19.24 26.73 -20.57
N GLU A 351 -20.34 27.06 -19.89
CA GLU A 351 -21.49 27.58 -20.60
C GLU A 351 -21.39 29.11 -20.54
N ALA A 352 -20.90 29.69 -21.63
CA ALA A 352 -21.07 31.11 -21.89
C ALA A 352 -22.57 31.40 -21.91
N HIS A 353 -23.03 32.19 -20.94
CA HIS A 353 -24.40 32.68 -20.96
C HIS A 353 -24.61 33.61 -22.18
N PRO A 354 -25.72 33.46 -22.91
CA PRO A 354 -26.05 34.26 -24.09
C PRO A 354 -26.36 35.72 -23.80
#